data_AF-A0A7J5LII5-F1
#
_entry.id   AF-A0A7J5LII5-F1
#
_cell.length_a   1.000
_cell.length_b   1.000
_cell.length_c   1.000
_cell.angle_alpha   90.00
_cell.angle_beta   90.00
_cell.angle_gamma   90.00
#
_symmetry.space_group_name_H-M   'P 1'
#
loop_
_entity.id
_entity.type
_entity.pdbx_description
1 polymer ?
#
loop_
_entity_poly.entity_id
_entity_poly.type
_entity_poly.pdbx_seq_one_letter_code
_entity_poly.pdbx_strand_id
1 'polypeptide(L)'
;MSEKISLDSSDNVSIWDTNTHYIYPSFKRRQLSKKIGIGNEIEKPLTKPIVIGSDCWIGKDCAIMKGSHIGNNVILGYNTTIINKTIEDNMIVVPKIELKYKQNSNI
;
A
#
# COMPACT_ATOMS: atom_id res chain seq x y z
N MET A 1 10.96 -7.57 -14.82
CA MET A 1 10.03 -7.58 -15.97
C MET A 1 8.63 -7.54 -15.38
N SER A 2 7.86 -6.49 -15.64
CA SER A 2 6.43 -6.46 -15.31
C SER A 2 5.68 -6.75 -16.61
N GLU A 3 5.12 -7.95 -16.74
CA GLU A 3 4.17 -8.23 -17.81
C GLU A 3 3.00 -7.26 -17.67
N LYS A 4 2.56 -6.68 -18.79
CA LYS A 4 1.39 -5.81 -18.84
C LYS A 4 0.15 -6.66 -18.60
N ILE A 5 -0.16 -6.87 -17.33
CA ILE A 5 -1.44 -7.37 -16.86
C ILE A 5 -2.49 -6.31 -17.19
N SER A 6 -3.60 -6.70 -17.79
CA SER A 6 -4.81 -5.90 -17.96
C SER A 6 -5.30 -5.46 -16.58
N LEU A 7 -4.86 -4.29 -16.14
CA LEU A 7 -5.18 -3.74 -14.84
C LEU A 7 -5.92 -2.43 -15.08
N ASP A 8 -7.22 -2.46 -14.87
CA ASP A 8 -8.04 -1.25 -14.89
C ASP A 8 -7.87 -0.58 -13.52
N SER A 9 -6.83 0.24 -13.39
CA SER A 9 -6.64 1.11 -12.21
C SER A 9 -7.41 2.40 -12.37
N SER A 10 -8.20 2.74 -11.36
CA SER A 10 -8.79 4.08 -11.24
C SER A 10 -7.74 5.11 -10.81
N ASP A 11 -8.12 6.40 -10.75
CA ASP A 11 -7.21 7.46 -10.29
C ASP A 11 -6.61 7.19 -8.90
N ASN A 12 -5.34 7.60 -8.71
CA ASN A 12 -4.63 7.57 -7.42
C ASN A 12 -4.49 6.19 -6.75
N VAL A 13 -4.18 5.15 -7.53
CA VAL A 13 -3.78 3.84 -6.98
C VAL A 13 -2.29 3.84 -6.63
N SER A 14 -1.96 3.41 -5.42
CA SER A 14 -0.58 3.34 -4.90
C SER A 14 -0.12 1.89 -4.71
N ILE A 15 0.97 1.49 -5.37
CA ILE A 15 1.60 0.17 -5.20
C ILE A 15 3.00 0.37 -4.60
N TRP A 16 3.24 -0.16 -3.40
CA TRP A 16 4.48 0.03 -2.65
C TRP A 16 5.06 -1.30 -2.18
N ASP A 17 6.01 -1.86 -2.93
CA ASP A 17 6.70 -3.13 -2.62
C ASP A 17 7.92 -2.97 -1.69
N THR A 18 8.20 -1.75 -1.24
CA THR A 18 9.35 -1.40 -0.40
C THR A 18 8.95 -0.67 0.87
N ASN A 19 9.77 -0.78 1.92
CA ASN A 19 9.79 0.28 2.93
C ASN A 19 10.27 1.58 2.26
N THR A 20 9.67 2.73 2.56
CA THR A 20 10.15 4.03 2.07
C THR A 20 11.54 4.36 2.62
N HIS A 21 11.84 3.85 3.82
CA HIS A 21 13.07 4.12 4.54
C HIS A 21 13.73 2.85 5.08
N TYR A 22 15.06 2.82 5.05
CA TYR A 22 15.78 1.84 5.84
C TYR A 22 15.60 2.12 7.34
N ILE A 23 15.24 1.09 8.10
CA ILE A 23 14.97 1.21 9.52
C ILE A 23 16.29 1.13 10.29
N TYR A 24 16.96 2.28 10.44
CA TYR A 24 18.15 2.39 11.27
C TYR A 24 17.81 2.46 12.77
N PRO A 25 18.67 1.92 13.65
CA PRO A 25 18.68 2.28 15.06
C PRO A 25 18.75 3.80 15.25
N SER A 26 18.09 4.31 16.29
CA SER A 26 17.91 5.76 16.48
C SER A 26 19.22 6.55 16.55
N PHE A 27 20.29 5.98 17.12
CA PHE A 27 21.61 6.64 17.18
C PHE A 27 22.23 6.82 15.79
N LYS A 28 22.19 5.79 14.92
CA LYS A 28 22.71 5.82 13.55
C LYS A 28 21.91 6.82 12.71
N ARG A 29 20.58 6.83 12.84
CA ARG A 29 19.71 7.80 12.15
C ARG A 29 20.05 9.25 12.50
N ARG A 30 20.30 9.56 13.78
CA ARG A 30 20.73 10.90 14.24
C ARG A 30 22.11 11.30 13.72
N GLN A 31 23.04 10.34 13.60
CA GLN A 31 24.35 10.61 13.01
C GLN A 31 24.23 10.88 11.50
N LEU A 32 23.44 10.07 10.79
CA LEU A 32 23.20 10.22 9.36
C LEU A 32 22.50 11.55 9.03
N SER A 33 21.47 11.93 9.78
CA SER A 33 20.78 13.20 9.54
C SER A 33 21.69 14.41 9.64
N LYS A 34 22.73 14.35 10.49
CA LYS A 34 23.77 15.39 10.61
C LYS A 34 24.83 15.30 9.50
N LYS A 35 25.17 14.08 9.06
CA LYS A 35 26.28 13.84 8.11
C LYS A 35 25.86 14.00 6.65
N ILE A 36 24.74 13.40 6.27
CA ILE A 36 24.26 13.33 4.89
C ILE A 36 22.96 14.11 4.68
N GLY A 37 22.37 14.68 5.74
CA GLY A 37 21.12 15.42 5.66
C GLY A 37 19.88 14.55 5.93
N ILE A 38 18.74 15.22 6.12
CA ILE A 38 17.46 14.56 6.43
C ILE A 38 16.94 13.84 5.19
N GLY A 39 16.49 12.60 5.36
CA GLY A 39 15.89 11.79 4.28
C GLY A 39 16.89 11.08 3.38
N ASN A 40 18.20 11.33 3.53
CA ASN A 40 19.23 10.61 2.79
C ASN A 40 19.55 9.27 3.47
N GLU A 41 19.65 8.22 2.65
CA GLU A 41 19.88 6.84 3.09
C GLU A 41 21.11 6.24 2.40
N ILE A 42 21.81 5.36 3.11
CA ILE A 42 22.97 4.64 2.57
C ILE A 42 22.59 3.19 2.21
N GLU A 43 21.75 2.58 3.04
CA GLU A 43 21.29 1.19 2.90
C GLU A 43 19.94 1.15 2.16
N LYS A 44 19.76 0.14 1.31
CA LYS A 44 18.49 -0.07 0.60
C LYS A 44 17.42 -0.59 1.56
N PRO A 45 16.21 -0.02 1.57
CA PRO A 45 15.11 -0.50 2.41
C PRO A 45 14.70 -1.95 2.10
N LEU A 46 14.08 -2.60 3.09
CA LEU A 46 13.53 -3.96 2.94
C LEU A 46 12.34 -3.96 1.97
N THR A 47 12.41 -4.81 0.97
CA THR A 47 11.34 -5.04 -0.03
C THR A 47 10.66 -6.40 0.18
N LYS A 48 9.43 -6.52 -0.32
CA LYS A 48 8.74 -7.81 -0.47
C LYS A 48 7.82 -7.72 -1.69
N PRO A 49 7.86 -8.70 -2.62
CA PRO A 49 7.12 -8.59 -3.88
C PRO A 49 5.62 -8.42 -3.64
N ILE A 50 4.98 -7.73 -4.59
CA ILE A 50 3.53 -7.66 -4.73
C ILE A 50 3.17 -8.45 -5.98
N VAL A 51 2.19 -9.33 -5.88
CA VAL A 51 1.66 -10.08 -7.01
C VAL A 51 0.20 -9.68 -7.20
N ILE A 52 -0.18 -9.35 -8.44
CA ILE A 52 -1.56 -9.07 -8.81
C ILE A 52 -1.87 -9.95 -10.01
N GLY A 53 -2.96 -10.72 -9.94
CA GLY A 53 -3.42 -11.59 -11.01
C GLY A 53 -4.07 -10.82 -12.16
N SER A 54 -4.58 -11.57 -13.14
CA SER A 54 -5.20 -10.99 -14.34
C SER A 54 -6.61 -10.49 -14.06
N ASP A 55 -7.06 -9.56 -14.90
CA ASP A 55 -8.46 -9.08 -14.95
C ASP A 55 -8.97 -8.49 -13.62
N CYS A 56 -8.08 -7.82 -12.90
CA CYS A 56 -8.44 -7.14 -11.65
C CYS A 56 -8.90 -5.70 -11.90
N TRP A 57 -9.88 -5.25 -11.13
CA TRP A 57 -10.28 -3.84 -11.07
C TRP A 57 -9.82 -3.23 -9.74
N ILE A 58 -8.95 -2.23 -9.81
CA ILE A 58 -8.47 -1.52 -8.63
C ILE A 58 -9.15 -0.16 -8.55
N GLY A 59 -10.05 0.00 -7.56
CA GLY A 59 -10.80 1.21 -7.32
C GLY A 59 -9.93 2.40 -6.92
N LYS A 60 -10.51 3.60 -6.99
CA LYS A 60 -9.81 4.86 -6.70
C LYS A 60 -9.30 4.91 -5.26
N ASP A 61 -8.14 5.57 -5.07
CA ASP A 61 -7.50 5.78 -3.77
C ASP A 61 -7.10 4.46 -3.05
N CYS A 62 -6.93 3.37 -3.80
CA CYS A 62 -6.45 2.11 -3.23
C CYS A 62 -4.94 2.13 -2.98
N ALA A 63 -4.50 1.37 -1.97
CA ALA A 63 -3.10 1.17 -1.65
C ALA A 63 -2.78 -0.32 -1.46
N ILE A 64 -1.83 -0.84 -2.24
CA ILE A 64 -1.37 -2.23 -2.16
C ILE A 64 0.07 -2.23 -1.66
N MET A 65 0.27 -2.73 -0.44
CA MET A 65 1.57 -2.71 0.24
C MET A 65 2.32 -4.03 0.07
N LYS A 66 3.63 -3.94 0.25
CA LYS A 66 4.60 -5.02 0.06
C LYS A 66 4.18 -6.34 0.68
N GLY A 67 4.45 -7.43 -0.03
CA GLY A 67 4.11 -8.77 0.40
C GLY A 67 2.65 -9.17 0.25
N SER A 68 1.86 -8.36 -0.45
CA SER A 68 0.47 -8.71 -0.77
C SER A 68 0.39 -9.51 -2.07
N HIS A 69 -0.53 -10.46 -2.08
CA HIS A 69 -0.84 -11.30 -3.24
C HIS A 69 -2.32 -11.15 -3.54
N ILE A 70 -2.65 -10.71 -4.76
CA ILE A 70 -4.01 -10.57 -5.26
C ILE A 70 -4.19 -11.59 -6.38
N GLY A 71 -5.21 -12.44 -6.27
CA GLY A 71 -5.57 -13.43 -7.28
C GLY A 71 -6.09 -12.82 -8.58
N ASN A 72 -6.67 -13.65 -9.43
CA ASN A 72 -7.30 -13.25 -10.69
C ASN A 72 -8.75 -12.78 -10.47
N ASN A 73 -9.24 -11.90 -11.34
CA ASN A 73 -10.63 -11.42 -11.33
C ASN A 73 -11.05 -10.85 -9.96
N VAL A 74 -10.16 -10.07 -9.34
CA VAL A 74 -10.41 -9.42 -8.04
C VAL A 74 -10.82 -7.96 -8.25
N ILE A 75 -11.83 -7.51 -7.50
CA ILE A 75 -12.25 -6.11 -7.45
C ILE A 75 -11.87 -5.53 -6.08
N LEU A 76 -11.02 -4.51 -6.06
CA LEU A 76 -10.79 -3.69 -4.87
C LEU A 76 -11.68 -2.45 -4.94
N GLY A 77 -12.56 -2.28 -3.96
CA GLY A 77 -13.42 -1.10 -3.86
C GLY A 77 -12.65 0.17 -3.49
N TYR A 78 -13.32 1.32 -3.60
CA TYR A 78 -12.77 2.63 -3.25
C TYR A 78 -12.07 2.64 -1.88
N ASN A 79 -10.90 3.29 -1.81
CA ASN A 79 -10.13 3.50 -0.57
C ASN A 79 -9.81 2.18 0.18
N THR A 80 -9.52 1.11 -0.58
CA THR A 80 -9.11 -0.17 -0.02
C THR A 80 -7.60 -0.19 0.18
N THR A 81 -7.15 -0.53 1.40
CA THR A 81 -5.72 -0.72 1.71
C THR A 81 -5.44 -2.20 2.01
N ILE A 82 -4.55 -2.81 1.24
CA ILE A 82 -4.11 -4.21 1.40
C ILE A 82 -2.68 -4.23 1.93
N ILE A 83 -2.46 -4.89 3.08
CA ILE A 83 -1.15 -4.95 3.75
C ILE A 83 -0.77 -6.38 4.08
N ASN A 84 0.19 -6.93 3.34
CA ASN A 84 0.75 -8.27 3.56
C ASN A 84 -0.36 -9.34 3.70
N LYS A 85 -1.31 -9.32 2.76
CA LYS A 85 -2.44 -10.25 2.68
C LYS A 85 -2.42 -11.02 1.37
N THR A 86 -2.94 -12.24 1.42
CA THR A 86 -3.32 -13.02 0.24
C THR A 86 -4.83 -12.89 0.04
N ILE A 87 -5.23 -12.47 -1.15
CA ILE A 87 -6.62 -12.43 -1.63
C ILE A 87 -6.71 -13.45 -2.75
N GLU A 88 -7.65 -14.39 -2.60
CA GLU A 88 -7.90 -15.44 -3.59
C GLU A 88 -8.61 -14.90 -4.83
N ASP A 89 -8.69 -15.73 -5.87
CA ASP A 89 -9.37 -15.41 -7.13
C ASP A 89 -10.88 -15.13 -6.92
N ASN A 90 -11.47 -14.33 -7.83
CA ASN A 90 -12.91 -14.01 -7.89
C ASN A 90 -13.47 -13.32 -6.64
N MET A 91 -12.64 -12.52 -5.96
CA MET A 91 -13.04 -11.80 -4.74
C MET A 91 -13.44 -10.36 -5.02
N ILE A 92 -14.38 -9.85 -4.22
CA ILE A 92 -14.65 -8.41 -4.10
C ILE A 92 -14.26 -7.99 -2.70
N VAL A 93 -13.30 -7.05 -2.59
CA VAL A 93 -12.77 -6.57 -1.32
C VAL A 93 -13.12 -5.11 -1.16
N VAL A 94 -13.81 -4.78 -0.07
CA VAL A 94 -14.22 -3.41 0.26
C VAL A 94 -13.86 -3.09 1.71
N PRO A 95 -13.56 -1.84 2.05
CA PRO A 95 -13.27 -1.47 3.43
C PRO A 95 -14.54 -1.54 4.27
N LYS A 96 -14.40 -1.97 5.53
CA LYS A 96 -15.46 -1.78 6.54
C LYS A 96 -15.41 -0.34 7.03
N ILE A 97 -16.48 0.42 6.79
CA ILE A 97 -16.60 1.81 7.22
C ILE A 97 -17.58 1.88 8.38
N GLU A 98 -17.08 2.27 9.56
CA GLU A 98 -17.91 2.50 10.76
C GLU A 98 -18.02 4.00 11.04
N LEU A 99 -19.25 4.52 11.02
CA LEU A 99 -19.53 5.92 11.29
C LEU A 99 -19.73 6.13 12.80
N LYS A 100 -19.07 7.15 13.34
CA LYS A 100 -19.25 7.60 14.72
C LYS A 100 -19.91 8.97 14.72
N TYR A 101 -20.96 9.11 15.52
CA TYR A 101 -21.74 10.34 15.61
C TYR A 101 -21.56 10.95 17.00
N LYS A 102 -21.47 12.28 17.04
CA LYS A 102 -21.53 13.06 18.28
C LYS A 102 -22.50 14.22 18.04
N GLN A 103 -23.50 14.35 18.90
CA GLN A 103 -24.43 15.47 18.82
C GLN A 103 -23.67 16.76 19.18
N ASN A 104 -23.84 17.80 18.37
CA ASN A 104 -23.21 19.09 18.64
C ASN A 104 -23.98 19.77 19.78
N SER A 105 -23.37 19.92 20.95
CA SER A 105 -24.00 20.57 22.10
C SER A 105 -24.12 22.09 21.96
N ASN A 106 -23.61 22.67 20.87
CA ASN A 106 -23.65 24.11 20.59
C ASN A 106 -24.82 24.52 19.67
N ILE A 107 -25.72 23.60 19.30
CA ILE A 107 -26.95 23.85 18.53
C ILE A 107 -28.11 23.11 19.21
#